data_AF-A0AAW2SQ36-F1
#
_entry.id   AF-A0AAW2SQ36-F1
#
_cell.length_a   1.000
_cell.length_b   1.000
_cell.length_c   1.000
_cell.angle_alpha   90.00
_cell.angle_beta   90.00
_cell.angle_gamma   90.00
#
_symmetry.space_group_name_H-M   'P 1'
#
loop_
_entity.id
_entity.type
_entity.pdbx_description
1 polymer ?
#
loop_
_entity_poly.entity_id
_entity_poly.type
_entity_poly.pdbx_seq_one_letter_code
_entity_poly.pdbx_strand_id
1 'polypeptide(L)'
;MCKFTEHKILQSLSDLEWMCNVLLKMGLMHDFVSKWIDISETILRVVEDENLKCMWGLKLKLVEVTSKVLDAVGYGNVILPAPHRVQLIKSWLPFIRKLKPILDLMGDKDAEFPYKMDEDMCQSIEGAMVSLVSALPSDDQAEILADWMNAEQLRYPDLSEAFEVWCFRTKSAKRRLVGGLMDKVDSTTVSL
;
A
#
# COMPACT_ATOMS: atom_id res chain seq x y z
N MET A 1 -33.62 6.49 -3.94
CA MET A 1 -33.21 5.84 -2.67
C MET A 1 -31.69 5.85 -2.42
N CYS A 2 -30.85 6.17 -3.42
CA CYS A 2 -29.37 6.00 -3.34
C CYS A 2 -28.58 7.18 -2.70
N LYS A 3 -28.97 8.45 -2.93
CA LYS A 3 -28.14 9.62 -2.55
C LYS A 3 -28.01 9.90 -1.04
N PHE A 4 -29.04 9.62 -0.25
CA PHE A 4 -29.04 9.93 1.20
C PHE A 4 -28.18 8.94 2.00
N THR A 5 -28.22 7.67 1.64
CA THR A 5 -27.38 6.63 2.26
C THR A 5 -25.91 6.84 1.90
N GLU A 6 -25.63 7.19 0.64
CA GLU A 6 -24.28 7.56 0.19
C GLU A 6 -23.72 8.75 0.97
N HIS A 7 -24.50 9.84 1.13
CA HIS A 7 -24.06 10.99 1.92
C HIS A 7 -23.71 10.64 3.36
N LYS A 8 -24.51 9.78 4.02
CA LYS A 8 -24.19 9.34 5.39
C LYS A 8 -22.90 8.56 5.47
N ILE A 9 -22.68 7.63 4.53
CA ILE A 9 -21.45 6.84 4.48
C ILE A 9 -20.24 7.76 4.22
N LEU A 10 -20.36 8.69 3.27
CA LEU A 10 -19.31 9.66 2.97
C LEU A 10 -18.98 10.56 4.16
N GLN A 11 -20.00 11.00 4.90
CA GLN A 11 -19.79 11.76 6.12
C GLN A 11 -19.03 10.92 7.15
N SER A 12 -19.47 9.68 7.41
CA SER A 12 -18.77 8.79 8.35
C SER A 12 -17.33 8.54 7.96
N LEU A 13 -17.03 8.32 6.68
CA LEU A 13 -15.64 8.15 6.24
C LEU A 13 -14.83 9.45 6.33
N SER A 14 -15.46 10.62 6.13
CA SER A 14 -14.80 11.91 6.35
C SER A 14 -14.50 12.14 7.83
N ASP A 15 -15.40 11.72 8.72
CA ASP A 15 -15.17 11.75 10.16
C ASP A 15 -14.01 10.82 10.54
N LEU A 16 -13.91 9.63 9.92
CA LEU A 16 -12.78 8.71 10.14
C LEU A 16 -11.45 9.27 9.63
N GLU A 17 -11.43 9.87 8.43
CA GLU A 17 -10.23 10.53 7.89
C GLU A 17 -9.77 11.66 8.84
N TRP A 18 -10.70 12.49 9.28
CA TRP A 18 -10.41 13.55 10.24
C TRP A 18 -9.88 12.98 11.56
N MET A 19 -10.50 11.91 12.07
CA MET A 19 -10.06 11.22 13.28
C MET A 19 -8.63 10.70 13.16
N CYS A 20 -8.19 10.19 12.00
CA CYS A 20 -6.81 9.76 11.80
C CYS A 20 -5.81 10.88 12.14
N ASN A 21 -6.10 12.12 11.75
CA ASN A 21 -5.24 13.28 12.03
C ASN A 21 -5.18 13.61 13.54
N VAL A 22 -6.26 13.33 14.29
CA VAL A 22 -6.33 13.52 15.74
C VAL A 22 -5.62 12.38 16.47
N LEU A 23 -5.92 11.13 16.11
CA LEU A 23 -5.36 9.93 16.73
C LEU A 23 -3.84 9.87 16.56
N LEU A 24 -3.33 10.28 15.40
CA LEU A 24 -1.89 10.36 15.14
C LEU A 24 -1.20 11.32 16.13
N LYS A 25 -1.77 12.51 16.36
CA LYS A 25 -1.25 13.49 17.32
C LYS A 25 -1.35 13.04 18.77
N MET A 26 -2.31 12.16 19.07
CA MET A 26 -2.53 11.60 20.40
C MET A 26 -1.76 10.30 20.66
N GLY A 27 -1.06 9.74 19.66
CA GLY A 27 -0.38 8.46 19.79
C GLY A 27 -1.35 7.26 19.92
N LEU A 28 -2.60 7.42 19.48
CA LEU A 28 -3.66 6.41 19.58
C LEU A 28 -3.99 5.75 18.22
N MET A 29 -3.13 5.95 17.23
CA MET A 29 -3.35 5.48 15.86
C MET A 29 -3.24 3.95 15.72
N HIS A 30 -2.57 3.28 16.66
CA HIS A 30 -2.34 1.83 16.61
C HIS A 30 -3.64 1.03 16.50
N ASP A 31 -4.61 1.28 17.39
CA ASP A 31 -5.85 0.50 17.45
C ASP A 31 -6.73 0.74 16.22
N PHE A 32 -6.74 1.97 15.71
CA PHE A 32 -7.41 2.30 14.45
C PHE A 32 -6.82 1.52 13.29
N VAL A 33 -5.49 1.56 13.14
CA VAL A 33 -4.77 0.85 12.07
C VAL A 33 -4.99 -0.65 12.16
N SER A 34 -4.87 -1.25 13.35
CA SER A 34 -5.13 -2.68 13.55
C SER A 34 -6.54 -3.03 13.12
N LYS A 35 -7.54 -2.24 13.53
CA LYS A 35 -8.92 -2.51 13.17
C LYS A 35 -9.18 -2.31 11.68
N TRP A 36 -8.56 -1.31 11.06
CA TRP A 36 -8.65 -1.06 9.62
C TRP A 36 -8.16 -2.26 8.83
N ILE A 37 -7.02 -2.85 9.21
CA ILE A 37 -6.47 -4.06 8.57
C ILE A 37 -7.45 -5.23 8.70
N ASP A 38 -7.97 -5.48 9.91
CA ASP A 38 -8.92 -6.59 10.16
C ASP A 38 -10.16 -6.53 9.25
N ILE A 39 -10.67 -5.33 8.98
CA ILE A 39 -11.90 -5.15 8.20
C ILE A 39 -11.65 -4.88 6.71
N SER A 40 -10.40 -4.67 6.30
CA SER A 40 -10.04 -4.24 4.94
C SER A 40 -10.57 -5.18 3.86
N GLU A 41 -10.40 -6.50 4.02
CA GLU A 41 -10.91 -7.48 3.06
C GLU A 41 -12.44 -7.42 2.94
N THR A 42 -13.13 -7.20 4.05
CA THR A 42 -14.59 -7.07 4.05
C THR A 42 -15.03 -5.79 3.35
N ILE A 43 -14.35 -4.66 3.61
CA ILE A 43 -14.60 -3.38 2.93
C ILE A 43 -14.40 -3.54 1.43
N LEU A 44 -13.26 -4.10 1.01
CA LEU A 44 -12.89 -4.25 -0.40
C LEU A 44 -13.89 -5.14 -1.14
N ARG A 45 -14.28 -6.27 -0.53
CA ARG A 45 -15.32 -7.13 -1.09
C ARG A 45 -16.66 -6.42 -1.29
N VAL A 46 -17.05 -5.54 -0.36
CA VAL A 46 -18.30 -4.78 -0.46
C VAL A 46 -18.19 -3.68 -1.53
N VAL A 47 -17.10 -2.90 -1.55
CA VAL A 47 -16.94 -1.76 -2.47
C VAL A 47 -16.76 -2.17 -3.93
N GLU A 48 -16.32 -3.41 -4.17
CA GLU A 48 -16.22 -3.99 -5.51
C GLU A 48 -17.52 -4.64 -6.01
N ASP A 49 -18.59 -4.66 -5.20
CA ASP A 49 -19.91 -5.10 -5.63
C ASP A 49 -20.44 -4.23 -6.79
N GLU A 50 -21.05 -4.86 -7.79
CA GLU A 50 -21.58 -4.16 -8.98
C GLU A 50 -22.62 -3.10 -8.61
N ASN A 51 -23.32 -3.24 -7.48
CA ASN A 51 -24.26 -2.23 -6.98
C ASN A 51 -23.58 -0.93 -6.55
N LEU A 52 -22.28 -0.98 -6.20
CA LEU A 52 -21.49 0.18 -5.77
C LEU A 52 -20.51 0.67 -6.86
N LYS A 53 -20.63 0.14 -8.08
CA LYS A 53 -19.71 0.41 -9.19
C LYS A 53 -19.51 1.90 -9.46
N CYS A 54 -20.60 2.68 -9.45
CA CYS A 54 -20.60 4.11 -9.76
C CYS A 54 -20.41 5.02 -8.53
N MET A 55 -20.20 4.48 -7.33
CA MET A 55 -20.00 5.26 -6.11
C MET A 55 -18.55 5.72 -5.99
N TRP A 56 -18.11 6.59 -6.91
CA TRP A 56 -16.73 7.07 -6.99
C TRP A 56 -16.30 7.86 -5.76
N GLY A 57 -17.21 8.67 -5.20
CA GLY A 57 -16.94 9.40 -3.95
C GLY A 57 -16.62 8.46 -2.80
N LEU A 58 -17.35 7.34 -2.68
CA LEU A 58 -17.11 6.32 -1.66
C LEU A 58 -15.72 5.69 -1.84
N LYS A 59 -15.41 5.27 -3.07
CA LYS A 59 -14.13 4.63 -3.40
C LYS A 59 -12.95 5.56 -3.14
N LEU A 60 -13.05 6.82 -3.57
CA LEU A 60 -12.03 7.83 -3.33
C LEU A 60 -11.83 8.10 -1.83
N LYS A 61 -12.93 8.30 -1.10
CA LYS A 61 -12.87 8.55 0.35
C LYS A 61 -12.29 7.37 1.13
N LEU A 62 -12.52 6.12 0.70
CA LEU A 62 -11.84 4.95 1.27
C LEU A 62 -10.33 4.96 1.01
N VAL A 63 -9.89 5.40 -0.17
CA VAL A 63 -8.46 5.57 -0.46
C VAL A 63 -7.86 6.67 0.41
N GLU A 64 -8.57 7.78 0.64
CA GLU A 64 -8.11 8.84 1.55
C GLU A 64 -7.94 8.34 2.99
N VAL A 65 -8.88 7.55 3.53
CA VAL A 65 -8.70 6.96 4.87
C VAL A 65 -7.53 5.97 4.87
N THR A 66 -7.40 5.17 3.81
CA THR A 66 -6.32 4.20 3.66
C THR A 66 -4.95 4.86 3.53
N SER A 67 -4.84 6.03 2.86
CA SER A 67 -3.58 6.74 2.76
C SER A 67 -3.06 7.17 4.14
N LYS A 68 -3.96 7.62 5.04
CA LYS A 68 -3.59 7.91 6.43
C LYS A 68 -3.08 6.68 7.19
N VAL A 69 -3.67 5.52 6.93
CA VAL A 69 -3.21 4.24 7.50
C VAL A 69 -1.85 3.85 6.94
N LEU A 70 -1.66 3.96 5.62
CA LEU A 70 -0.39 3.68 4.96
C LEU A 70 0.71 4.60 5.48
N ASP A 71 0.47 5.91 5.57
CA ASP A 71 1.42 6.88 6.12
C ASP A 71 1.82 6.53 7.57
N ALA A 72 0.83 6.19 8.40
CA ALA A 72 1.05 5.86 9.81
C ALA A 72 1.99 4.65 9.95
N VAL A 73 1.78 3.59 9.15
CA VAL A 73 2.61 2.38 9.21
C VAL A 73 3.93 2.56 8.46
N GLY A 74 3.90 3.16 7.27
CA GLY A 74 5.04 3.32 6.36
C GLY A 74 6.09 4.27 6.88
N TYR A 75 5.71 5.32 7.60
CA TYR A 75 6.65 6.23 8.24
C TYR A 75 6.92 5.90 9.71
N GLY A 76 6.48 4.73 10.18
CA GLY A 76 6.84 4.20 11.49
C GLY A 76 6.14 4.84 12.70
N ASN A 77 5.05 5.58 12.49
CA ASN A 77 4.21 6.09 13.58
C ASN A 77 3.44 4.95 14.28
N VAL A 78 3.11 3.89 13.54
CA VAL A 78 2.51 2.66 14.04
C VAL A 78 3.38 1.48 13.64
N ILE A 79 3.91 0.77 14.63
CA ILE A 79 4.73 -0.42 14.41
C ILE A 79 3.82 -1.66 14.42
N LEU A 80 3.82 -2.40 13.32
CA LEU A 80 3.06 -3.64 13.19
C LEU A 80 3.97 -4.84 12.88
N PRO A 81 3.57 -6.06 13.31
CA PRO A 81 4.20 -7.29 12.85
C PRO A 81 4.18 -7.39 11.32
N ALA A 82 5.21 -8.02 10.74
CA ALA A 82 5.33 -8.19 9.29
C ALA A 82 4.06 -8.76 8.61
N PRO A 83 3.36 -9.78 9.16
CA PRO A 83 2.14 -10.31 8.54
C PRO A 83 1.04 -9.26 8.33
N HIS A 84 0.83 -8.36 9.29
CA HIS A 84 -0.17 -7.29 9.17
C HIS A 84 0.24 -6.24 8.13
N ARG A 85 1.54 -5.93 8.04
CA ARG A 85 2.07 -5.03 6.99
C ARG A 85 1.92 -5.62 5.60
N VAL A 86 2.18 -6.93 5.45
CA VAL A 86 1.96 -7.67 4.20
C VAL A 86 0.48 -7.65 3.82
N GLN A 87 -0.41 -7.96 4.77
CA GLN A 87 -1.86 -7.92 4.55
C GLN A 87 -2.31 -6.54 4.08
N LEU A 88 -1.89 -5.47 4.76
CA LEU A 88 -2.22 -4.10 4.37
C LEU A 88 -1.84 -3.80 2.91
N ILE A 89 -0.62 -4.16 2.50
CA ILE A 89 -0.16 -3.95 1.12
C ILE A 89 -0.95 -4.82 0.14
N LYS A 90 -1.06 -6.13 0.38
CA LYS A 90 -1.72 -7.07 -0.53
C LYS A 90 -3.21 -6.78 -0.70
N SER A 91 -3.88 -6.26 0.32
CA SER A 91 -5.29 -5.85 0.21
C SER A 91 -5.46 -4.56 -0.59
N TRP A 92 -4.70 -3.51 -0.27
CA TRP A 92 -4.99 -2.16 -0.79
C TRP A 92 -4.27 -1.83 -2.10
N LEU A 93 -3.08 -2.39 -2.34
CA LEU A 93 -2.31 -2.14 -3.56
C LEU A 93 -3.10 -2.46 -4.85
N PRO A 94 -3.77 -3.63 -4.99
CA PRO A 94 -4.53 -3.94 -6.19
C PRO A 94 -5.73 -3.00 -6.39
N PHE A 95 -6.42 -2.65 -5.30
CA PHE A 95 -7.58 -1.77 -5.34
C PHE A 95 -7.21 -0.36 -5.79
N ILE A 96 -6.16 0.22 -5.19
CA ILE A 96 -5.68 1.56 -5.53
C ILE A 96 -5.18 1.61 -6.98
N ARG A 97 -4.40 0.60 -7.41
CA ARG A 97 -3.93 0.47 -8.80
C ARG A 97 -5.07 0.43 -9.81
N LYS A 98 -6.14 -0.30 -9.49
CA LYS A 98 -7.33 -0.38 -10.36
C LYS A 98 -8.11 0.94 -10.38
N LEU A 99 -8.22 1.62 -9.24
CA LEU A 99 -9.06 2.82 -9.12
C LEU A 99 -8.46 4.05 -9.79
N LYS A 100 -7.18 4.36 -9.55
CA LYS A 100 -6.50 5.56 -10.07
C LYS A 100 -6.73 5.80 -11.58
N PRO A 101 -6.42 4.84 -12.48
CA PRO A 101 -6.57 5.08 -13.92
C PRO A 101 -8.03 5.23 -14.35
N ILE A 102 -8.98 4.66 -13.61
CA ILE A 102 -10.40 4.84 -13.89
C ILE A 102 -10.82 6.27 -13.57
N LEU A 103 -10.38 6.80 -12.43
CA LEU A 103 -10.67 8.18 -12.03
C LEU A 103 -10.02 9.19 -12.99
N ASP A 104 -8.78 8.95 -13.40
CA ASP A 104 -8.08 9.78 -14.40
C ASP A 104 -8.84 9.80 -15.73
N LEU A 105 -9.21 8.61 -16.25
CA LEU A 105 -9.96 8.50 -17.49
C LEU A 105 -11.33 9.18 -17.42
N MET A 106 -11.98 9.20 -16.24
CA MET A 106 -13.24 9.91 -16.05
C MET A 106 -13.03 11.42 -16.00
N GLY A 107 -12.02 11.90 -15.29
CA GLY A 107 -11.66 13.32 -15.25
C GLY A 107 -11.24 13.87 -16.61
N ASP A 108 -10.56 13.07 -17.43
CA ASP A 108 -10.17 13.45 -18.79
C ASP A 108 -11.38 13.55 -19.74
N LYS A 109 -12.42 12.75 -19.51
CA LYS A 109 -13.64 12.73 -20.32
C LYS A 109 -14.65 13.80 -19.91
N ASP A 110 -14.72 14.09 -18.61
CA ASP A 110 -15.69 15.00 -18.03
C ASP A 110 -14.98 15.94 -17.05
N ALA A 111 -14.77 17.18 -17.48
CA ALA A 111 -14.13 18.20 -16.67
C ALA A 111 -14.92 18.57 -15.40
N GLU A 112 -16.21 18.25 -15.33
CA GLU A 112 -17.04 18.43 -14.13
C GLU A 112 -16.95 17.24 -13.17
N PHE A 113 -16.25 16.16 -13.52
CA PHE A 113 -16.09 14.97 -12.67
C PHE A 113 -15.25 15.32 -11.43
N PRO A 114 -15.84 15.28 -10.22
CA PRO A 114 -15.22 15.86 -9.04
C PRO A 114 -14.27 14.89 -8.31
N TYR A 115 -14.24 13.62 -8.71
CA TYR A 115 -13.53 12.56 -7.98
C TYR A 115 -12.18 12.27 -8.63
N LYS A 116 -11.11 12.79 -8.04
CA LYS A 116 -9.75 12.54 -8.49
C LYS A 116 -8.83 12.30 -7.31
N MET A 117 -7.82 11.47 -7.54
CA MET A 117 -6.69 11.38 -6.63
C MET A 117 -5.73 12.51 -6.99
N ASP A 118 -5.58 13.51 -6.11
CA ASP A 118 -4.61 14.58 -6.34
C ASP A 118 -3.16 14.07 -6.24
N GLU A 119 -2.24 14.87 -6.76
CA GLU A 119 -0.82 14.53 -6.86
C GLU A 119 -0.20 14.28 -5.47
N ASP A 120 -0.55 15.12 -4.48
CA ASP A 120 -0.01 15.03 -3.12
C ASP A 120 -0.42 13.70 -2.46
N MET A 121 -1.68 13.31 -2.58
CA MET A 121 -2.17 12.01 -2.10
C MET A 121 -1.51 10.86 -2.87
N CYS A 122 -1.31 11.00 -4.18
CA CYS A 122 -0.68 9.95 -4.97
C CYS A 122 0.76 9.68 -4.50
N GLN A 123 1.54 10.75 -4.30
CA GLN A 123 2.91 10.69 -3.81
C GLN A 123 3.00 10.16 -2.38
N SER A 124 2.08 10.55 -1.49
CA SER A 124 2.00 10.02 -0.12
C SER A 124 1.76 8.50 -0.12
N ILE A 125 0.77 8.03 -0.88
CA ILE A 125 0.47 6.59 -0.97
C ILE A 125 1.68 5.82 -1.52
N GLU A 126 2.29 6.32 -2.59
CA GLU A 126 3.44 5.66 -3.23
C GLU A 126 4.63 5.59 -2.27
N GLY A 127 5.02 6.72 -1.67
CA GLY A 127 6.12 6.77 -0.70
C GLY A 127 5.88 5.88 0.52
N ALA A 128 4.66 5.87 1.05
CA ALA A 128 4.30 5.00 2.17
C ALA A 128 4.38 3.52 1.80
N MET A 129 3.90 3.12 0.62
CA MET A 129 3.98 1.74 0.14
C MET A 129 5.43 1.31 -0.15
N VAL A 130 6.24 2.17 -0.77
CA VAL A 130 7.68 1.93 -0.99
C VAL A 130 8.39 1.71 0.34
N SER A 131 8.16 2.58 1.32
CA SER A 131 8.75 2.46 2.66
C SER A 131 8.31 1.15 3.35
N LEU A 132 7.01 0.85 3.31
CA LEU A 132 6.44 -0.38 3.88
C LEU A 132 7.08 -1.63 3.30
N VAL A 133 7.08 -1.76 1.97
CA VAL A 133 7.65 -2.90 1.26
C VAL A 133 9.14 -3.03 1.58
N SER A 134 9.90 -1.94 1.50
CA SER A 134 11.34 -1.94 1.78
C SER A 134 11.72 -2.40 3.18
N ALA A 135 10.79 -2.32 4.13
CA ALA A 135 10.95 -2.73 5.53
C ALA A 135 10.40 -4.14 5.84
N LEU A 136 9.91 -4.88 4.84
CA LEU A 136 9.44 -6.27 5.01
C LEU A 136 10.61 -7.27 4.98
N PRO A 137 10.42 -8.51 5.45
CA PRO A 137 11.31 -9.63 5.15
C PRO A 137 11.53 -9.82 3.64
N SER A 138 12.70 -10.35 3.24
CA SER A 138 13.09 -10.46 1.82
C SER A 138 12.14 -11.31 0.98
N ASP A 139 11.56 -12.36 1.55
CA ASP A 139 10.66 -13.27 0.85
C ASP A 139 9.30 -12.60 0.59
N ASP A 140 8.77 -11.90 1.60
CA ASP A 140 7.55 -11.10 1.47
C ASP A 140 7.72 -9.96 0.44
N GLN A 141 8.89 -9.31 0.41
CA GLN A 141 9.22 -8.32 -0.62
C GLN A 141 9.18 -8.94 -2.01
N ALA A 142 9.80 -10.12 -2.19
CA ALA A 142 9.88 -10.78 -3.48
C ALA A 142 8.51 -11.12 -4.04
N GLU A 143 7.60 -11.62 -3.18
CA GLU A 143 6.23 -11.95 -3.57
C GLU A 143 5.45 -10.70 -4.01
N ILE A 144 5.43 -9.65 -3.18
CA ILE A 144 4.72 -8.40 -3.49
C ILE A 144 5.26 -7.74 -4.76
N LEU A 145 6.58 -7.71 -4.94
CA LEU A 145 7.21 -7.11 -6.11
C LEU A 145 6.95 -7.93 -7.37
N ALA A 146 6.91 -9.26 -7.27
CA ALA A 146 6.52 -10.12 -8.38
C ALA A 146 5.09 -9.84 -8.83
N ASP A 147 4.14 -9.75 -7.88
CA ASP A 147 2.75 -9.41 -8.18
C ASP A 147 2.62 -7.99 -8.77
N TRP A 148 3.40 -7.03 -8.28
CA TRP A 148 3.46 -5.67 -8.84
C TRP A 148 3.95 -5.66 -10.29
N MET A 149 5.02 -6.40 -10.61
CA MET A 149 5.57 -6.47 -11.97
C MET A 149 4.65 -7.17 -12.96
N ASN A 150 3.87 -8.16 -12.51
CA ASN A 150 2.98 -8.95 -13.37
C ASN A 150 1.67 -8.23 -13.73
N ALA A 151 1.39 -7.06 -13.16
CA ALA A 151 0.15 -6.33 -13.43
C ALA A 151 0.21 -5.58 -14.79
N GLU A 152 -0.70 -5.93 -15.72
CA GLU A 152 -0.73 -5.40 -17.09
C GLU A 152 -1.18 -3.93 -17.22
N GLN A 153 -1.80 -3.35 -16.19
CA GLN A 153 -2.33 -1.98 -16.21
C GLN A 153 -1.53 -1.05 -15.28
N LEU A 154 -1.02 0.03 -15.89
CA LEU A 154 -0.56 1.32 -15.34
C LEU A 154 0.18 1.28 -13.99
N ARG A 155 1.43 1.76 -14.06
CA ARG A 155 2.54 1.68 -13.08
C ARG A 155 2.28 2.24 -11.69
N TYR A 156 1.08 2.75 -11.39
CA TYR A 156 0.75 3.33 -10.10
C TYR A 156 0.19 2.29 -9.12
N PRO A 157 0.56 2.32 -7.83
CA PRO A 157 1.72 3.02 -7.26
C PRO A 157 3.04 2.46 -7.81
N ASP A 158 4.01 3.32 -8.07
CA ASP A 158 5.34 2.93 -8.56
C ASP A 158 6.18 2.39 -7.41
N LEU A 159 6.51 1.10 -7.47
CA LEU A 159 7.34 0.42 -6.46
C LEU A 159 8.78 0.22 -6.94
N SER A 160 9.21 0.92 -8.00
CA SER A 160 10.55 0.77 -8.59
C SER A 160 11.66 1.02 -7.57
N GLU A 161 11.53 2.00 -6.67
CA GLU A 161 12.52 2.25 -5.62
C GLU A 161 12.66 1.04 -4.68
N ALA A 162 11.54 0.49 -4.19
CA ALA A 162 11.55 -0.69 -3.34
C ALA A 162 12.15 -1.91 -4.07
N PHE A 163 11.83 -2.07 -5.36
CA PHE A 163 12.39 -3.11 -6.21
C PHE A 163 13.91 -2.99 -6.37
N GLU A 164 14.42 -1.80 -6.63
CA GLU A 164 15.86 -1.54 -6.78
C GLU A 164 16.62 -1.83 -5.49
N VAL A 165 16.08 -1.38 -4.35
CA VAL A 165 16.63 -1.65 -3.02
C VAL A 165 16.66 -3.16 -2.73
N TRP A 166 15.57 -3.88 -2.99
CA TRP A 166 15.50 -5.33 -2.84
C TRP A 166 16.54 -6.04 -3.73
N CYS A 167 16.60 -5.69 -5.01
CA CYS A 167 17.60 -6.22 -5.95
C CYS A 167 19.02 -6.00 -5.47
N PHE A 168 19.35 -4.78 -4.99
CA PHE A 168 20.67 -4.46 -4.46
C PHE A 168 21.02 -5.33 -3.25
N ARG A 169 20.11 -5.42 -2.27
CA ARG A 169 20.29 -6.23 -1.04
C ARG A 169 20.49 -7.70 -1.37
N THR A 170 19.67 -8.27 -2.24
CA THR A 170 19.75 -9.67 -2.67
C THR A 170 21.04 -9.96 -3.44
N LYS A 171 21.43 -9.10 -4.39
CA LYS A 171 22.72 -9.22 -5.11
C LYS A 171 23.92 -9.11 -4.17
N SER A 172 23.87 -8.22 -3.20
CA SER A 172 24.93 -8.03 -2.19
C SER A 172 25.04 -9.25 -1.26
N ALA A 173 23.91 -9.79 -0.79
CA ALA A 173 23.89 -11.00 0.03
C ALA A 173 24.45 -12.21 -0.71
N LYS A 174 24.07 -12.40 -1.98
CA LYS A 174 24.62 -13.47 -2.84
C LYS A 174 26.14 -13.37 -2.99
N ARG A 175 26.69 -12.17 -3.23
CA ARG A 175 28.13 -11.96 -3.33
C ARG A 175 28.87 -12.33 -2.03
N ARG A 176 28.32 -11.95 -0.88
CA ARG A 176 28.89 -12.32 0.44
C ARG A 176 28.86 -13.82 0.69
N LEU A 177 27.77 -14.49 0.29
CA LEU A 177 27.66 -15.95 0.40
C LEU A 177 28.71 -16.68 -0.46
N VAL A 178 28.88 -16.25 -1.72
CA VAL A 178 29.85 -16.86 -2.63
C VAL A 178 31.30 -16.56 -2.20
N GLY A 179 31.60 -15.31 -1.82
CA GLY A 179 32.93 -14.95 -1.32
C GLY A 179 33.31 -15.73 -0.07
N GLY A 180 32.41 -15.82 0.92
CA GLY A 180 32.65 -16.61 2.13
C GLY A 180 32.73 -18.12 1.90
N LEU A 181 32.16 -18.63 0.80
CA LEU A 181 32.36 -20.02 0.39
C LEU A 181 33.76 -20.24 -0.20
N MET A 182 34.26 -19.30 -1.00
CA MET A 182 35.62 -19.39 -1.56
C MET A 182 36.70 -19.24 -0.49
N ASP A 183 36.52 -18.34 0.47
CA ASP A 183 37.43 -18.20 1.62
C ASP A 183 37.49 -19.48 2.48
N LYS A 184 36.35 -20.19 2.61
CA LYS A 184 36.31 -21.50 3.30
C LYS A 184 37.05 -22.58 2.52
N VAL A 185 36.86 -22.66 1.20
CA VAL A 185 37.55 -23.66 0.36
C VAL A 185 39.08 -23.48 0.42
N ASP A 186 39.57 -22.24 0.38
CA ASP A 186 41.00 -21.95 0.49
C ASP A 186 41.57 -22.28 1.89
N SER A 187 40.78 -22.14 2.96
CA SER A 187 41.23 -22.56 4.30
C SER A 187 41.33 -24.09 4.45
N THR A 188 40.51 -24.87 3.73
CA THR A 188 40.58 -26.34 3.74
C THR A 188 41.72 -26.90 2.90
N THR A 189 42.25 -26.16 1.92
CA THR A 189 43.34 -26.63 1.05
C THR A 189 44.75 -26.29 1.57
N VAL A 190 44.87 -25.40 2.56
CA VAL A 190 46.17 -24.98 3.14
C VAL A 190 46.58 -25.82 4.36
N SER A 191 45.79 -26.83 4.76
CA SER A 191 46.16 -27.77 5.83
C SER A 191 46.73 -29.08 5.26
N LEU A 192 48.02 -29.10 4.94
CA LEU A 192 48.81 -30.30 4.61
C LEU A 192 50.18 -30.24 5.28
#